data_AF-A0A1F6EXH4-F1
#
_entry.id   AF-A0A1F6EXH4-F1
#
_cell.length_a   1.000
_cell.length_b   1.000
_cell.length_c   1.000
_cell.angle_alpha   90.00
_cell.angle_beta   90.00
_cell.angle_gamma   90.00
#
_symmetry.space_group_name_H-M   'P 1'
#
loop_
_entity.id
_entity.type
_entity.pdbx_description
1 polymer ?
#
loop_
_entity_poly.entity_id
_entity_poly.type
_entity_poly.pdbx_seq_one_letter_code
_entity_poly.pdbx_strand_id
1 'polypeptide(L)'
;MTTTLQIRIDKKTKDAARKAFHSMGLDMSSGVKLYLTQVMNTKSIPFPVWSFNDMPHKEKLALIKDAEWSLKHGKSYTSAKEMHDDILKDR
;
A
#
# COMPACT_ATOMS: atom_id res chain seq x y z
N MET A 1 7.50 -22.07 17.27
CA MET A 1 6.79 -21.60 18.48
C MET A 1 5.75 -20.57 18.07
N THR A 2 4.58 -20.57 18.70
CA THR A 2 3.50 -19.60 18.44
C THR A 2 3.33 -18.69 19.65
N THR A 3 3.21 -17.39 19.41
CA THR A 3 3.00 -16.39 20.47
C THR A 3 1.67 -15.68 20.26
N THR A 4 1.00 -15.34 21.36
CA THR A 4 -0.30 -14.66 21.34
C THR A 4 -0.11 -13.15 21.27
N LEU A 5 -0.85 -12.48 20.39
CA LEU A 5 -0.92 -11.02 20.30
C LEU A 5 -2.24 -10.54 20.94
N GLN A 6 -2.14 -9.70 21.97
CA GLN A 6 -3.31 -9.08 22.63
C GLN A 6 -3.37 -7.59 22.26
N ILE A 7 -4.48 -7.15 21.68
CA ILE A 7 -4.70 -5.75 21.27
C ILE A 7 -5.95 -5.22 21.97
N ARG A 8 -5.84 -4.02 22.57
CA ARG A 8 -6.99 -3.29 23.10
C ARG A 8 -7.65 -2.48 21.99
N ILE A 9 -8.96 -2.65 21.82
CA ILE A 9 -9.76 -2.07 20.74
C ILE A 9 -11.20 -1.98 21.23
N ASP A 10 -11.92 -0.94 20.85
CA ASP A 10 -13.33 -0.78 21.20
C ASP A 10 -14.22 -1.79 20.44
N LYS A 11 -15.38 -2.09 21.01
CA LYS A 11 -16.29 -3.10 20.47
C LYS A 11 -16.77 -2.76 19.05
N LYS A 12 -17.06 -1.47 18.77
CA LYS A 12 -17.60 -1.04 17.49
C LYS A 12 -16.58 -1.25 16.37
N THR A 13 -15.33 -0.84 16.59
CA THR A 13 -14.24 -1.05 15.62
C THR A 13 -13.98 -2.53 15.41
N LYS A 14 -13.97 -3.34 16.48
CA LYS A 14 -13.77 -4.79 16.38
C LYS A 14 -14.85 -5.46 15.52
N ASP A 15 -16.10 -5.08 15.74
CA ASP A 15 -17.23 -5.66 15.01
C ASP A 15 -17.26 -5.20 13.55
N ALA A 16 -16.92 -3.94 13.27
CA ALA A 16 -16.80 -3.41 11.91
C ALA A 16 -15.67 -4.11 11.12
N ALA A 17 -14.48 -4.20 11.70
CA ALA A 17 -13.35 -4.89 11.07
C ALA A 17 -13.65 -6.38 10.83
N ARG A 18 -14.34 -7.05 11.76
CA ARG A 18 -14.74 -8.46 11.59
C ARG A 18 -15.65 -8.64 10.39
N LYS A 19 -16.65 -7.77 10.22
CA LYS A 19 -17.58 -7.82 9.08
C LYS A 19 -16.84 -7.60 7.76
N ALA A 20 -15.94 -6.62 7.71
CA ALA A 20 -15.15 -6.33 6.51
C ALA A 20 -14.24 -7.51 6.11
N PHE A 21 -13.54 -8.12 7.07
CA PHE A 21 -12.75 -9.32 6.78
C PHE A 21 -13.61 -10.51 6.35
N HIS A 22 -14.77 -10.69 6.99
CA HIS A 22 -15.65 -11.80 6.66
C HIS A 22 -16.23 -11.69 5.25
N SER A 23 -16.55 -10.48 4.78
CA SER A 23 -16.96 -10.27 3.38
C SER A 23 -15.88 -10.62 2.35
N MET A 24 -14.61 -10.68 2.77
CA MET A 24 -13.48 -11.12 1.96
C MET A 24 -13.13 -12.60 2.18
N GLY A 25 -13.93 -13.34 2.95
CA GLY A 25 -13.65 -14.75 3.29
C GLY A 25 -12.54 -14.92 4.33
N LEU A 26 -12.19 -13.87 5.07
CA LEU A 26 -11.13 -13.87 6.07
C LEU A 26 -11.68 -13.78 7.49
N ASP A 27 -11.06 -14.51 8.41
CA ASP A 27 -11.25 -14.28 9.84
C ASP A 27 -10.37 -13.11 10.34
N MET A 28 -10.66 -12.61 11.55
CA MET A 28 -9.95 -11.49 12.15
C MET A 28 -8.43 -11.75 12.29
N SER A 29 -8.05 -12.95 12.73
CA SER A 29 -6.65 -13.31 12.91
C SER A 29 -5.91 -13.40 11.58
N SER A 30 -6.58 -13.91 10.53
CA SER A 30 -6.06 -13.94 9.17
C SER A 30 -5.84 -12.53 8.62
N GLY A 31 -6.79 -11.60 8.83
CA GLY A 31 -6.62 -10.19 8.48
C GLY A 31 -5.42 -9.52 9.18
N VAL A 32 -5.25 -9.73 10.48
CA VAL A 32 -4.11 -9.19 11.24
C VAL A 32 -2.78 -9.81 10.78
N LYS A 33 -2.74 -11.13 10.52
CA LYS A 33 -1.54 -11.80 9.98
C LYS A 33 -1.13 -11.26 8.61
N LEU A 34 -2.11 -10.99 7.73
CA LEU A 34 -1.84 -10.38 6.42
C LEU A 34 -1.16 -9.01 6.58
N TYR A 35 -1.68 -8.15 7.46
CA TYR A 35 -1.05 -6.86 7.75
C TYR A 35 0.40 -7.01 8.23
N LEU A 36 0.64 -7.87 9.22
CA LEU A 36 1.99 -8.08 9.76
C LEU A 36 2.96 -8.67 8.72
N THR A 37 2.46 -9.57 7.87
CA THR A 37 3.24 -10.15 6.77
C THR A 37 3.65 -9.07 5.77
N GLN A 38 2.73 -8.17 5.43
CA GLN A 38 3.02 -7.07 4.53
C GLN A 38 4.07 -6.12 5.12
N VAL A 39 3.93 -5.74 6.40
CA VAL A 39 4.93 -4.92 7.10
C VAL A 39 6.31 -5.59 7.12
N MET A 40 6.34 -6.91 7.35
CA MET A 40 7.60 -7.67 7.35
C MET A 40 8.27 -7.69 5.98
N ASN A 41 7.48 -7.80 4.91
CA ASN A 41 7.97 -7.88 3.54
C ASN A 41 8.46 -6.52 3.02
N THR A 42 7.70 -5.45 3.26
CA THR A 42 8.01 -4.11 2.72
C THR A 42 8.87 -3.26 3.65
N LYS A 43 9.05 -3.68 4.92
CA LYS A 43 9.67 -2.89 5.98
C LYS A 43 9.04 -1.51 6.14
N SER A 44 7.75 -1.40 5.84
CA SER A 44 6.98 -0.16 5.86
C SER A 44 5.55 -0.42 6.30
N ILE A 45 4.84 0.65 6.64
CA ILE A 45 3.41 0.56 6.90
C ILE A 45 2.68 0.41 5.55
N PRO A 46 1.85 -0.62 5.37
CA PRO A 46 1.23 -0.97 4.08
C PRO A 46 0.02 -0.11 3.73
N PHE A 47 0.06 1.15 4.14
CA PHE A 47 -0.87 2.19 3.75
C PHE A 47 -0.20 3.54 3.96
N PRO A 48 -0.62 4.59 3.22
CA PRO A 48 -0.13 5.93 3.45
C PRO A 48 -0.43 6.36 4.88
N VAL A 49 0.61 6.75 5.63
CA VAL A 49 0.46 7.29 6.99
C VAL A 49 0.20 8.80 7.00
N TRP A 50 0.18 9.42 5.82
CA TRP A 50 -0.21 10.80 5.62
C TRP A 50 -1.65 10.89 5.11
N SER A 51 -2.39 11.84 5.66
CA SER A 51 -3.67 12.26 5.15
C SER A 51 -3.45 13.13 3.91
N PHE A 52 -4.10 12.80 2.80
CA PHE A 52 -4.07 13.63 1.59
C PHE A 52 -4.64 15.04 1.81
N ASN A 53 -5.42 15.23 2.88
CA ASN A 53 -5.93 16.54 3.28
C ASN A 53 -4.88 17.37 4.02
N ASP A 54 -3.89 16.72 4.64
CA ASP A 54 -2.83 17.38 5.42
C ASP A 54 -1.54 17.60 4.59
N MET A 55 -1.52 17.15 3.33
CA MET A 55 -0.43 17.44 2.39
C MET A 55 -0.50 18.91 1.94
N PRO A 56 0.62 19.66 1.96
CA PRO A 56 0.66 21.01 1.40
C PRO A 56 0.17 21.01 -0.05
N HIS A 57 -0.74 21.93 -0.38
CA HIS A 57 -1.38 22.01 -1.70
C HIS A 57 -0.38 21.96 -2.88
N LYS A 58 0.80 22.56 -2.68
CA LYS A 58 1.90 22.57 -3.66
C LYS A 58 2.45 21.19 -3.96
N GLU A 59 2.63 20.34 -2.94
CA GLU A 59 3.17 18.98 -3.12
C GLU A 59 2.16 18.06 -3.79
N LYS A 60 0.88 18.20 -3.44
CA LYS A 60 -0.23 17.50 -4.08
C LYS A 60 -0.33 17.84 -5.57
N LEU A 61 -0.24 19.12 -5.91
CA LEU A 61 -0.22 19.55 -7.32
C LEU A 61 1.02 19.07 -8.07
N ALA A 62 2.19 19.03 -7.41
CA ALA A 62 3.41 18.50 -8.02
C ALA A 62 3.25 17.00 -8.34
N LEU A 63 2.72 16.20 -7.41
CA LEU A 63 2.47 14.77 -7.60
C LEU A 63 1.50 14.51 -8.78
N ILE A 64 0.41 15.28 -8.86
CA ILE A 64 -0.57 15.16 -9.95
C ILE A 64 0.07 15.53 -11.29
N LYS A 65 0.82 16.64 -11.35
CA LYS A 65 1.50 17.07 -12.58
C LYS A 65 2.53 16.06 -13.05
N ASP A 66 3.29 15.47 -12.14
CA ASP A 66 4.32 14.48 -12.45
C ASP A 66 3.69 13.18 -13.01
N ALA A 67 2.58 12.73 -12.40
CA ALA A 67 1.81 11.60 -12.90
C ALA A 67 1.20 11.87 -14.30
N GLU A 68 0.61 13.05 -14.52
CA GLU A 68 0.04 13.44 -15.82
C GLU A 68 1.12 13.57 -16.91
N TRP A 69 2.28 14.15 -16.55
CA TRP A 69 3.39 14.27 -17.48
C TRP A 69 3.94 12.90 -17.87
N SER A 70 4.12 12.01 -16.88
CA SER A 70 4.60 10.64 -17.09
C SER A 70 3.63 9.80 -17.93
N LEU A 71 2.32 9.98 -17.76
CA LEU A 71 1.33 9.31 -18.62
C LEU A 71 1.35 9.80 -20.07
N LYS A 72 1.68 11.07 -20.31
CA LYS A 72 1.69 11.67 -21.66
C LYS A 72 3.01 11.50 -22.40
N HIS A 73 4.13 11.54 -21.68
CA HIS A 73 5.48 11.59 -22.25
C HIS A 73 6.38 10.44 -21.79
N GLY A 74 5.94 9.64 -20.83
CA GLY A 74 6.71 8.50 -20.33
C GLY A 74 6.77 7.38 -21.37
N LYS A 75 7.95 6.80 -21.54
CA LYS A 75 8.12 5.57 -22.31
C LYS A 75 7.29 4.46 -21.64
N SER A 76 6.41 3.85 -22.41
CA SER A 76 5.65 2.68 -21.98
C SER A 76 6.38 1.41 -22.40
N TYR A 77 6.42 0.43 -21.51
CA TYR A 77 7.04 -0.88 -21.78
C TYR A 77 6.00 -1.96 -21.70
N THR A 78 6.07 -2.92 -22.61
CA THR A 78 5.13 -4.05 -22.65
C THR A 78 5.53 -5.17 -21.68
N SER A 79 6.77 -5.15 -21.18
CA SER A 79 7.27 -6.08 -20.19
C SER A 79 8.35 -5.46 -19.29
N ALA A 80 8.52 -6.01 -18.09
CA ALA A 80 9.58 -5.58 -17.18
C ALA A 80 10.99 -5.82 -17.74
N LYS A 81 11.16 -6.82 -18.62
CA LYS A 81 12.43 -7.09 -19.30
C LYS A 81 12.82 -5.96 -20.26
N GLU A 82 11.87 -5.51 -21.08
CA GLU A 82 12.06 -4.39 -22.00
C GLU A 82 12.43 -3.09 -21.27
N MET A 83 11.75 -2.82 -20.15
CA MET A 83 12.09 -1.69 -19.26
C MET A 83 13.52 -1.79 -18.72
N HIS A 84 13.92 -2.96 -18.21
CA HIS A 84 15.26 -3.17 -17.68
C HIS A 84 16.35 -3.04 -18.75
N ASP A 85 16.09 -3.55 -19.95
CA ASP A 85 17.04 -3.44 -21.06
C ASP A 85 17.24 -1.97 -21.50
N ASP A 86 16.20 -1.13 -21.48
CA ASP A 86 16.33 0.32 -21.77
C ASP A 86 17.16 1.05 -20.70
N ILE A 87 16.88 0.79 -19.40
CA ILE A 87 17.61 1.40 -18.27
C ILE A 87 19.10 1.05 -18.29
N LEU A 88 19.42 -0.20 -18.65
CA LEU A 88 20.79 -0.71 -18.63
C LEU A 88 21.57 -0.39 -19.91
N LYS A 89 20.91 0.02 -20.99
CA LYS A 89 21.56 0.48 -22.24
C LYS A 89 22.11 1.90 -22.14
N ASP A 90 21.55 2.73 -21.26
CA ASP A 90 21.99 4.12 -21.02
C ASP A 90 23.14 4.25 -19.98
N ARG A 91 23.84 3.14 -19.70
CA ARG A 91 25.05 3.11 -18.86
C ARG A 91 26.27 2.66 -19.67
#